data_AF-A0AAV6KEK1-F1
#
_entry.id   AF-A0AAV6KEK1-F1
#
_cell.length_a   1.000
_cell.length_b   1.000
_cell.length_c   1.000
_cell.angle_alpha   90.00
_cell.angle_beta   90.00
_cell.angle_gamma   90.00
#
_symmetry.space_group_name_H-M   'P 1'
#
loop_
_entity.id
_entity.type
_entity.pdbx_description
1 polymer ?
#
loop_
_entity_poly.entity_id
_entity_poly.type
_entity_poly.pdbx_seq_one_letter_code
_entity_poly.pdbx_strand_id
1 'polypeptide(L)'
;MEENAAAVHTAINSVQALGRGFDVNFDTRLLYCKGVGGSRVVEIDSNNTKDLWLYDNLVVPNVSRDIKNSQGTVRRESSGVFSFLEMAEYFNKKVGLSGDVPLGSFDVPLGSFNAAFSYTGSKSIDAAATKTLSMDGFFIPLAKVQLVKTPLVLQENVKQAVPTSWDPPSLASFIENFGTHLITSVTIGGKDVIYVKQHQTSPLSTMEIKNYVQDIGNQRFSSIDSLTNSGLLKELNLRCSIAKGYILNPLVHLILLGMDVTVIFRRRGGDDLEQSHSQWAKTVRSSPDVIEMSFYPITLLLEGLTGNEHLVRAVDLYLEHKPQIEELRYFLEFQVPRVWAPVQDTLPGHRRKEPVCPSLQFSMMGQKLYISQEQCDLWYTRVHVSGPLAFCCNLPEESMSVSVGRKPVTGLRLCLEGSKQNRLCIHLQHLTSLPKILQPFWDTHVAIGAPKWQGPEEQDSRWFEPVKWKKYSHVSTAPIESPATFIGDFSDVYIVTGAQLGVWEFGSVNVLYMKLLYSRLPGCTVRRSLWDHSPDDNSRKVVPSGNNNGDSSSGSREVIAGNKLAKFVDMAEMTKGPQDSPGHWLVTGGKLGVEKGKIVLRVKYSLLNY
;
A
#
# COMPACT_ATOMS: atom_id res chain seq x y z
N MET A 1 -21.93 -4.15 45.13
CA MET A 1 -21.40 -2.93 44.49
C MET A 1 -20.34 -3.22 43.42
N GLU A 2 -19.80 -4.46 43.34
CA GLU A 2 -18.82 -4.88 42.31
C GLU A 2 -19.43 -5.34 40.98
N GLU A 3 -20.74 -5.65 40.93
CA GLU A 3 -21.40 -6.33 39.80
C GLU A 3 -21.39 -5.60 38.44
N ASN A 4 -20.99 -4.31 38.39
CA ASN A 4 -20.97 -3.52 37.16
C ASN A 4 -19.67 -2.71 36.96
N ALA A 5 -18.57 -3.07 37.63
CA ALA A 5 -17.32 -2.32 37.54
C ALA A 5 -16.81 -2.19 36.10
N ALA A 6 -16.89 -3.27 35.31
CA ALA A 6 -16.53 -3.27 33.89
C ALA A 6 -17.42 -2.32 33.07
N ALA A 7 -18.75 -2.39 33.25
CA ALA A 7 -19.70 -1.50 32.60
C ALA A 7 -19.45 -0.02 32.90
N VAL A 8 -19.21 0.33 34.16
CA VAL A 8 -18.89 1.70 34.60
C VAL A 8 -17.59 2.17 33.94
N HIS A 9 -16.55 1.35 33.94
CA HIS A 9 -15.27 1.70 33.35
C HIS A 9 -15.36 1.92 31.82
N THR A 10 -16.02 1.00 31.10
CA THR A 10 -16.26 1.15 29.64
C THR A 10 -17.06 2.42 29.34
N ALA A 11 -18.09 2.72 30.14
CA ALA A 11 -18.89 3.92 30.01
C ALA A 11 -18.09 5.22 30.20
N ILE A 12 -17.32 5.31 31.29
CA ILE A 12 -16.45 6.47 31.58
C ILE A 12 -15.46 6.69 30.43
N ASN A 13 -14.78 5.63 30.00
CA ASN A 13 -13.79 5.72 28.92
C ASN A 13 -14.43 6.12 27.59
N SER A 14 -15.64 5.66 27.30
CA SER A 14 -16.38 6.04 26.10
C SER A 14 -16.76 7.52 26.09
N VAL A 15 -17.17 8.08 27.24
CA VAL A 15 -17.44 9.52 27.39
C VAL A 15 -16.16 10.34 27.27
N GLN A 16 -15.06 9.89 27.88
CA GLN A 16 -13.77 10.56 27.81
C GLN A 16 -13.16 10.55 26.40
N ALA A 17 -13.48 9.52 25.60
CA ALA A 17 -13.01 9.38 24.23
C ALA A 17 -13.60 10.41 23.26
N LEU A 18 -14.80 10.93 23.54
CA LEU A 18 -15.46 11.90 22.68
C LEU A 18 -14.60 13.16 22.52
N GLY A 19 -14.44 13.58 21.26
CA GLY A 19 -13.64 14.74 20.88
C GLY A 19 -12.14 14.49 20.86
N ARG A 20 -11.67 13.26 21.15
CA ARG A 20 -10.27 12.88 20.98
C ARG A 20 -9.99 12.51 19.53
N GLY A 21 -8.72 12.63 19.17
CA GLY A 21 -8.18 12.14 17.91
C GLY A 21 -8.20 10.62 17.83
N PHE A 22 -8.25 10.10 16.61
CA PHE A 22 -8.32 8.68 16.32
C PHE A 22 -7.68 8.39 14.96
N ASP A 23 -7.08 7.23 14.86
CA ASP A 23 -6.52 6.73 13.63
C ASP A 23 -7.41 5.64 13.04
N VAL A 24 -8.16 6.02 12.01
CA VAL A 24 -9.17 5.15 11.38
C VAL A 24 -8.56 4.02 10.55
N ASN A 25 -7.24 3.93 10.41
CA ASN A 25 -6.58 2.74 9.88
C ASN A 25 -6.61 1.56 10.86
N PHE A 26 -6.94 1.80 12.13
CA PHE A 26 -7.11 0.76 13.14
C PHE A 26 -8.57 0.38 13.37
N ASP A 27 -8.77 -0.74 14.06
CA ASP A 27 -10.08 -1.16 14.54
C ASP A 27 -10.65 -0.18 15.58
N THR A 28 -11.97 -0.17 15.73
CA THR A 28 -12.80 0.63 16.65
C THR A 28 -12.59 0.32 18.14
N ARG A 29 -11.34 0.26 18.62
CA ARG A 29 -10.98 0.07 20.03
C ARG A 29 -10.45 1.36 20.62
N LEU A 30 -10.83 1.66 21.87
CA LEU A 30 -10.41 2.88 22.56
C LEU A 30 -8.89 2.99 22.75
N LEU A 31 -8.16 1.87 22.70
CA LEU A 31 -6.70 1.86 22.77
C LEU A 31 -6.01 2.62 21.62
N TYR A 32 -6.72 2.81 20.49
CA TYR A 32 -6.22 3.58 19.34
C TYR A 32 -6.59 5.07 19.40
N CYS A 33 -7.20 5.53 20.50
CA CYS A 33 -7.42 6.96 20.72
C CYS A 33 -6.09 7.69 20.86
N LYS A 34 -5.94 8.80 20.15
CA LYS A 34 -4.75 9.62 20.11
C LYS A 34 -4.72 10.66 21.23
N GLY A 35 -3.55 11.28 21.41
CA GLY A 35 -3.30 12.30 22.42
C GLY A 35 -2.85 11.77 23.78
N VAL A 36 -2.00 12.54 24.45
CA VAL A 36 -1.46 12.24 25.79
C VAL A 36 -2.54 12.45 26.84
N GLY A 37 -2.74 11.49 27.74
CA GLY A 37 -3.51 11.69 28.98
C GLY A 37 -4.95 12.20 28.78
N GLY A 38 -5.65 11.79 27.72
CA GLY A 38 -7.03 12.21 27.47
C GLY A 38 -7.19 13.57 26.78
N SER A 39 -6.11 14.13 26.21
CA SER A 39 -6.17 15.37 25.43
C SER A 39 -7.15 15.26 24.26
N ARG A 40 -8.03 16.25 24.14
CA ARG A 40 -9.05 16.34 23.08
C ARG A 40 -8.55 17.22 21.93
N VAL A 41 -9.03 16.93 20.73
CA VAL A 41 -8.78 17.74 19.53
C VAL A 41 -9.73 18.95 19.49
N VAL A 42 -10.92 18.80 20.05
CA VAL A 42 -11.94 19.85 20.13
C VAL A 42 -12.23 20.27 21.56
N GLU A 43 -12.65 21.51 21.73
CA GLU A 43 -13.13 22.06 22.99
C GLU A 43 -14.47 21.43 23.36
N ILE A 44 -14.58 20.98 24.61
CA ILE A 44 -15.82 20.48 25.21
C ILE A 44 -16.00 21.23 26.53
N ASP A 45 -17.20 21.73 26.78
CA ASP A 45 -17.48 22.53 27.97
C ASP A 45 -17.32 21.69 29.24
N SER A 46 -16.25 21.96 30.00
CA SER A 46 -15.97 21.31 31.28
C SER A 46 -16.63 21.97 32.48
N ASN A 47 -17.16 23.19 32.31
CA ASN A 47 -17.72 24.00 33.41
C ASN A 47 -19.19 23.66 33.63
N ASN A 48 -19.92 23.35 32.56
CA ASN A 48 -21.33 22.96 32.65
C ASN A 48 -21.49 21.43 32.51
N THR A 49 -21.55 20.76 33.65
CA THR A 49 -21.69 19.30 33.71
C THR A 49 -23.07 18.86 34.21
N LYS A 50 -23.37 17.57 34.01
CA LYS A 50 -24.54 16.86 34.51
C LYS A 50 -24.21 15.37 34.68
N ASP A 51 -25.03 14.67 35.46
CA ASP A 51 -25.01 13.22 35.47
C ASP A 51 -25.63 12.67 34.19
N LEU A 52 -24.90 11.78 33.51
CA LEU A 52 -25.36 11.15 32.28
C LEU A 52 -25.83 9.72 32.56
N TRP A 53 -27.15 9.53 32.45
CA TRP A 53 -27.79 8.22 32.54
C TRP A 53 -27.63 7.46 31.24
N LEU A 54 -27.10 6.24 31.30
CA LEU A 54 -26.80 5.42 30.13
C LEU A 54 -27.90 4.38 29.87
N TYR A 55 -27.91 3.33 30.68
CA TYR A 55 -28.89 2.24 30.65
C TYR A 55 -29.05 1.64 32.04
N ASP A 56 -30.20 1.02 32.31
CA ASP A 56 -30.57 0.54 33.64
C ASP A 56 -30.34 1.65 34.70
N ASN A 57 -29.49 1.39 35.70
CA ASN A 57 -29.09 2.37 36.73
C ASN A 57 -27.64 2.87 36.55
N LEU A 58 -27.05 2.69 35.37
CA LEU A 58 -25.68 3.10 35.09
C LEU A 58 -25.59 4.61 34.82
N VAL A 59 -24.82 5.30 35.66
CA VAL A 59 -24.63 6.76 35.60
C VAL A 59 -23.16 7.09 35.50
N VAL A 60 -22.83 8.02 34.59
CA VAL A 60 -21.51 8.66 34.54
C VAL A 60 -21.67 10.09 35.07
N PRO A 61 -21.03 10.43 36.20
CA PRO A 61 -21.15 11.77 36.77
C PRO A 61 -20.29 12.80 36.03
N ASN A 62 -20.57 14.08 36.24
CA ASN A 62 -19.76 15.20 35.77
C ASN A 62 -19.49 15.22 34.25
N VAL A 63 -20.48 14.82 33.46
CA VAL A 63 -20.37 14.81 32.00
C VAL A 63 -20.82 16.15 31.42
N SER A 64 -20.07 16.67 30.45
CA SER A 64 -20.43 17.90 29.74
C SER A 64 -21.85 17.84 29.17
N ARG A 65 -22.56 18.98 29.19
CA ARG A 65 -23.87 19.11 28.54
C ARG A 65 -23.84 18.93 27.02
N ASP A 66 -22.65 19.07 26.43
CA ASP A 66 -22.37 18.82 25.00
C ASP A 66 -22.47 17.34 24.60
N ILE A 67 -22.65 16.45 25.57
CA ILE A 67 -22.76 15.01 25.36
C ILE A 67 -24.18 14.54 25.67
N LYS A 68 -24.75 13.79 24.73
CA LYS A 68 -26.03 13.10 24.89
C LYS A 68 -25.82 11.59 24.88
N ASN A 69 -26.75 10.89 25.53
CA ASN A 69 -26.90 9.45 25.45
C ASN A 69 -28.20 9.12 24.72
N SER A 70 -28.18 8.04 23.93
CA SER A 70 -29.35 7.39 23.38
C SER A 70 -29.21 5.88 23.51
N GLN A 71 -30.27 5.18 23.86
CA GLN A 71 -30.28 3.71 23.91
C GLN A 71 -30.60 3.14 22.52
N GLY A 72 -29.95 2.03 22.19
CA GLY A 72 -30.20 1.31 20.95
C GLY A 72 -31.14 0.12 21.16
N THR A 73 -31.68 -0.40 20.06
CA THR A 73 -32.45 -1.65 20.07
C THR A 73 -31.56 -2.82 19.64
N VAL A 74 -31.81 -3.98 20.25
CA VAL A 74 -31.21 -5.24 19.80
C VAL A 74 -31.65 -5.52 18.37
N ARG A 75 -30.69 -5.87 17.53
CA ARG A 75 -30.95 -6.08 16.09
C ARG A 75 -30.05 -7.16 15.52
N ARG A 76 -30.62 -7.93 14.59
CA ARG A 76 -29.87 -8.78 13.67
C ARG A 76 -29.68 -8.00 12.38
N GLU A 77 -28.46 -7.94 11.88
CA GLU A 77 -28.12 -7.28 10.63
C GLU A 77 -27.41 -8.25 9.70
N SER A 78 -27.84 -8.27 8.44
CA SER A 78 -27.11 -8.92 7.35
C SER A 78 -26.83 -7.91 6.25
N SER A 79 -25.62 -7.94 5.69
CA SER A 79 -25.24 -7.04 4.59
C SER A 79 -25.75 -7.50 3.24
N GLY A 80 -26.14 -8.78 3.09
CA GLY A 80 -26.16 -9.42 1.77
C GLY A 80 -24.75 -9.71 1.28
N VAL A 81 -24.59 -9.90 -0.04
CA VAL A 81 -23.31 -10.25 -0.67
C VAL A 81 -22.83 -9.07 -1.50
N PHE A 82 -21.65 -8.56 -1.18
CA PHE A 82 -21.05 -7.38 -1.80
C PHE A 82 -19.68 -7.71 -2.39
N SER A 83 -19.26 -6.93 -3.37
CA SER A 83 -17.85 -6.84 -3.77
C SER A 83 -17.00 -6.22 -2.66
N PHE A 84 -15.68 -6.26 -2.81
CA PHE A 84 -14.74 -5.64 -1.88
C PHE A 84 -15.02 -4.15 -1.65
N LEU A 85 -15.23 -3.37 -2.73
CA LEU A 85 -15.46 -1.93 -2.66
C LEU A 85 -16.82 -1.58 -2.05
N GLU A 86 -17.89 -2.29 -2.46
CA GLU A 86 -19.24 -2.08 -1.90
C GLU A 86 -19.28 -2.38 -0.40
N MET A 87 -18.58 -3.43 0.07
CA MET A 87 -18.51 -3.74 1.50
C MET A 87 -17.67 -2.71 2.26
N ALA A 88 -16.57 -2.20 1.68
CA ALA A 88 -15.81 -1.12 2.28
C ALA A 88 -16.67 0.14 2.43
N GLU A 89 -17.43 0.52 1.39
CA GLU A 89 -18.36 1.64 1.42
C GLU A 89 -19.47 1.44 2.47
N TYR A 90 -19.99 0.22 2.61
CA TYR A 90 -20.97 -0.13 3.63
C TYR A 90 -20.44 0.12 5.05
N PHE A 91 -19.18 -0.24 5.32
CA PHE A 91 -18.52 0.06 6.60
C PHE A 91 -18.28 1.55 6.81
N ASN A 92 -17.88 2.27 5.75
CA ASN A 92 -17.62 3.72 5.81
C ASN A 92 -18.90 4.51 6.13
N LYS A 93 -20.03 4.14 5.50
CA LYS A 93 -21.35 4.72 5.80
C LYS A 93 -21.76 4.50 7.26
N LYS A 94 -21.47 3.33 7.83
CA LYS A 94 -21.83 3.01 9.22
C LYS A 94 -21.11 3.86 10.27
N VAL A 95 -19.90 4.35 9.97
CA VAL A 95 -19.14 5.20 10.90
C VAL A 95 -19.47 6.69 10.77
N GLY A 96 -20.55 7.04 10.06
CA GLY A 96 -21.02 8.43 9.91
C GLY A 96 -20.30 9.24 8.84
N LEU A 97 -19.52 8.59 7.97
CA LEU A 97 -18.91 9.23 6.81
C LEU A 97 -19.89 9.11 5.62
N SER A 98 -20.91 9.96 5.55
CA SER A 98 -21.88 9.97 4.46
C SER A 98 -22.01 11.34 3.77
N GLY A 99 -22.00 11.35 2.44
CA GLY A 99 -22.67 12.32 1.57
C GLY A 99 -22.00 13.68 1.35
N ASP A 100 -21.65 14.40 2.41
CA ASP A 100 -21.21 15.81 2.33
C ASP A 100 -19.71 16.02 2.62
N VAL A 101 -18.96 14.94 2.86
CA VAL A 101 -17.50 15.00 3.06
C VAL A 101 -16.81 14.83 1.70
N PRO A 102 -15.91 15.73 1.26
CA PRO A 102 -15.25 15.62 -0.03
C PRO A 102 -14.43 14.32 -0.15
N LEU A 103 -14.91 13.44 -1.05
CA LEU A 103 -14.29 12.44 -1.96
C LEU A 103 -12.89 11.83 -1.75
N GLY A 104 -12.09 12.17 -0.73
CA GLY A 104 -10.76 11.59 -0.52
C GLY A 104 -10.78 10.23 0.22
N SER A 105 -11.73 10.02 1.12
CA SER A 105 -11.73 8.91 2.09
C SER A 105 -12.81 7.84 1.87
N PHE A 106 -13.74 8.06 0.93
CA PHE A 106 -14.85 7.12 0.71
C PHE A 106 -14.42 5.79 0.08
N ASP A 107 -13.44 5.82 -0.81
CA ASP A 107 -12.96 4.62 -1.51
C ASP A 107 -11.87 3.88 -0.74
N VAL A 108 -11.46 4.37 0.44
CA VAL A 108 -10.38 3.79 1.23
C VAL A 108 -10.97 2.84 2.28
N PRO A 109 -10.61 1.55 2.28
CA PRO A 109 -11.11 0.61 3.28
C PRO A 109 -10.51 0.90 4.67
N LEU A 110 -11.36 1.31 5.62
CA LEU A 110 -10.96 1.65 6.98
C LEU A 110 -10.48 0.43 7.78
N GLY A 111 -9.82 0.69 8.91
CA GLY A 111 -9.30 -0.32 9.83
C GLY A 111 -10.38 -1.23 10.40
N SER A 112 -11.58 -0.72 10.63
CA SER A 112 -12.74 -1.53 11.06
C SER A 112 -13.12 -2.60 10.04
N PHE A 113 -13.13 -2.25 8.75
CA PHE A 113 -13.35 -3.18 7.65
C PHE A 113 -12.21 -4.19 7.53
N ASN A 114 -10.95 -3.73 7.55
CA ASN A 114 -9.79 -4.62 7.44
C ASN A 114 -9.75 -5.62 8.60
N ALA A 115 -10.02 -5.17 9.83
CA ALA A 115 -10.08 -6.03 11.00
C ALA A 115 -11.23 -7.04 10.96
N ALA A 116 -12.40 -6.65 10.43
CA ALA A 116 -13.55 -7.53 10.27
C ALA A 116 -13.23 -8.72 9.36
N PHE A 117 -12.62 -8.47 8.20
CA PHE A 117 -12.31 -9.50 7.19
C PHE A 117 -10.86 -10.03 7.25
N SER A 118 -10.10 -9.61 8.25
CA SER A 118 -8.68 -9.98 8.48
C SER A 118 -7.79 -9.69 7.27
N TYR A 119 -7.95 -8.51 6.67
CA TYR A 119 -7.08 -8.00 5.62
C TYR A 119 -5.81 -7.38 6.21
N THR A 120 -4.68 -7.66 5.56
CA THR A 120 -3.35 -7.18 5.96
C THR A 120 -2.51 -6.72 4.76
N GLY A 121 -3.03 -6.88 3.53
CA GLY A 121 -2.35 -6.51 2.30
C GLY A 121 -2.61 -5.06 1.90
N SER A 122 -2.15 -4.70 0.69
CA SER A 122 -2.56 -3.46 0.07
C SER A 122 -4.01 -3.60 -0.46
N LYS A 123 -4.70 -2.47 -0.57
CA LYS A 123 -6.06 -2.40 -1.11
C LYS A 123 -6.21 -3.14 -2.45
N SER A 124 -5.25 -2.97 -3.36
CA SER A 124 -5.29 -3.60 -4.69
C SER A 124 -5.13 -5.12 -4.63
N ILE A 125 -4.21 -5.63 -3.80
CA ILE A 125 -3.98 -7.07 -3.63
C ILE A 125 -5.20 -7.72 -2.97
N ASP A 126 -5.68 -7.13 -1.88
CA ASP A 126 -6.82 -7.67 -1.13
C ASP A 126 -8.11 -7.64 -1.94
N ALA A 127 -8.34 -6.59 -2.73
CA ALA A 127 -9.46 -6.50 -3.66
C ALA A 127 -9.35 -7.56 -4.77
N ALA A 128 -8.17 -7.74 -5.38
CA ALA A 128 -7.97 -8.71 -6.46
C ALA A 128 -8.12 -10.17 -6.01
N ALA A 129 -7.79 -10.48 -4.76
CA ALA A 129 -7.96 -11.80 -4.17
C ALA A 129 -9.41 -12.10 -3.75
N THR A 130 -10.28 -11.09 -3.64
CA THR A 130 -11.62 -11.20 -3.06
C THR A 130 -12.70 -11.20 -4.15
N LYS A 131 -13.50 -12.26 -4.19
CA LYS A 131 -14.67 -12.36 -5.07
C LYS A 131 -15.87 -11.62 -4.48
N THR A 132 -16.27 -12.01 -3.27
CA THR A 132 -17.39 -11.41 -2.55
C THR A 132 -17.17 -11.44 -1.05
N LEU A 133 -17.86 -10.55 -0.34
CA LEU A 133 -17.88 -10.42 1.10
C LEU A 133 -19.33 -10.42 1.60
N SER A 134 -19.54 -10.97 2.78
CA SER A 134 -20.85 -10.95 3.44
C SER A 134 -20.70 -10.92 4.96
N MET A 135 -21.68 -10.35 5.65
CA MET A 135 -21.82 -10.42 7.10
C MET A 135 -23.24 -10.77 7.52
N ASP A 136 -23.35 -11.47 8.64
CA ASP A 136 -24.58 -11.65 9.41
C ASP A 136 -24.23 -11.63 10.90
N GLY A 137 -24.90 -10.81 11.69
CA GLY A 137 -24.53 -10.60 13.08
C GLY A 137 -25.64 -10.01 13.94
N PHE A 138 -25.53 -10.25 15.24
CA PHE A 138 -26.38 -9.64 16.26
C PHE A 138 -25.64 -8.51 16.97
N PHE A 139 -26.34 -7.39 17.13
CA PHE A 139 -25.86 -6.20 17.83
C PHE A 139 -26.81 -5.91 19.00
N ILE A 140 -26.22 -5.76 20.18
CA ILE A 140 -26.88 -5.44 21.45
C ILE A 140 -26.33 -4.09 21.93
N PRO A 141 -26.73 -2.97 21.30
CA PRO A 141 -26.33 -1.64 21.74
C PRO A 141 -27.03 -1.29 23.06
N LEU A 142 -26.26 -1.00 24.11
CA LEU A 142 -26.82 -0.60 25.41
C LEU A 142 -26.95 0.92 25.52
N ALA A 143 -25.89 1.63 25.13
CA ALA A 143 -25.85 3.09 25.17
C ALA A 143 -24.95 3.63 24.06
N LYS A 144 -25.39 4.71 23.42
CA LYS A 144 -24.62 5.50 22.47
C LYS A 144 -24.41 6.89 23.03
N VAL A 145 -23.17 7.21 23.36
CA VAL A 145 -22.76 8.56 23.77
C VAL A 145 -22.28 9.34 22.55
N GLN A 146 -22.73 10.58 22.41
CA GLN A 146 -22.49 11.38 21.21
C GLN A 146 -22.30 12.86 21.54
N LEU A 147 -21.37 13.49 20.84
CA LEU A 147 -21.22 14.95 20.84
C LEU A 147 -22.33 15.61 20.04
N VAL A 148 -22.98 16.61 20.64
CA VAL A 148 -24.00 17.44 20.01
C VAL A 148 -23.59 18.90 19.86
N LYS A 149 -22.37 19.24 20.29
CA LYS A 149 -21.82 20.60 20.16
C LYS A 149 -21.68 20.97 18.68
N THR A 150 -22.26 22.10 18.32
CA THR A 150 -22.15 22.69 16.98
C THR A 150 -21.98 24.22 17.13
N PRO A 151 -20.98 24.84 16.48
CA PRO A 151 -19.88 24.20 15.73
C PRO A 151 -18.87 23.49 16.65
N LEU A 152 -18.14 22.51 16.11
CA LEU A 152 -16.98 21.93 16.79
C LEU A 152 -15.82 22.93 16.71
N VAL A 153 -15.29 23.32 17.87
CA VAL A 153 -14.18 24.29 17.96
C VAL A 153 -12.89 23.53 18.25
N LEU A 154 -11.87 23.72 17.41
CA LEU A 154 -10.55 23.11 17.62
C LEU A 154 -9.81 23.78 18.78
N GLN A 155 -9.11 22.94 19.56
CA GLN A 155 -8.17 23.41 20.56
C GLN A 155 -7.00 24.15 19.90
N GLU A 156 -6.50 25.19 20.57
CA GLU A 156 -5.47 26.06 20.01
C GLU A 156 -4.14 25.32 19.77
N ASN A 157 -3.79 24.38 20.64
CA ASN A 157 -2.59 23.54 20.47
C ASN A 157 -2.65 22.67 19.21
N VAL A 158 -3.84 22.26 18.76
CA VAL A 158 -4.01 21.51 17.51
C VAL A 158 -3.77 22.43 16.31
N LYS A 159 -4.32 23.65 16.33
CA LYS A 159 -4.12 24.63 15.26
C LYS A 159 -2.66 25.00 15.10
N GLN A 160 -1.96 25.20 16.22
CA GLN A 160 -0.52 25.52 16.24
C GLN A 160 0.35 24.37 15.74
N ALA A 161 -0.12 23.13 15.83
CA ALA A 161 0.62 21.97 15.34
C ALA A 161 0.47 21.74 13.82
N VAL A 162 -0.42 22.45 13.14
CA VAL A 162 -0.61 22.31 11.69
C VAL A 162 0.63 22.81 10.94
N PRO A 163 1.31 21.96 10.14
CA PRO A 163 2.46 22.38 9.38
C PRO A 163 2.08 23.36 8.28
N THR A 164 2.84 24.45 8.13
CA THR A 164 2.60 25.49 7.12
C THR A 164 3.15 25.16 5.74
N SER A 165 3.94 24.08 5.62
CA SER A 165 4.54 23.62 4.37
C SER A 165 4.57 22.09 4.32
N TRP A 166 4.94 21.51 3.17
CA TRP A 166 5.21 20.07 3.07
C TRP A 166 6.49 19.70 3.85
N ASP A 167 6.32 19.47 5.15
CA ASP A 167 7.35 19.03 6.08
C ASP A 167 7.05 17.62 6.61
N PRO A 168 7.65 16.56 6.04
CA PRO A 168 7.35 15.17 6.39
C PRO A 168 7.47 14.82 7.89
N PRO A 169 8.48 15.30 8.65
CA PRO A 169 8.54 15.07 10.09
C PRO A 169 7.35 15.66 10.85
N SER A 170 7.00 16.94 10.60
CA SER A 170 5.88 17.59 11.29
C SER A 170 4.52 17.00 10.88
N LEU A 171 4.34 16.66 9.60
CA LEU A 171 3.13 16.00 9.11
C LEU A 171 2.93 14.61 9.75
N ALA A 172 3.99 13.80 9.79
CA ALA A 172 3.95 12.49 10.44
C ALA A 172 3.66 12.63 11.94
N SER A 173 4.31 13.58 12.62
CA SER A 173 4.08 13.86 14.04
C SER A 173 2.65 14.33 14.31
N PHE A 174 2.05 15.14 13.43
CA PHE A 174 0.65 15.54 13.57
C PHE A 174 -0.29 14.33 13.54
N ILE A 175 -0.14 13.46 12.52
CA ILE A 175 -0.96 12.25 12.36
C ILE A 175 -0.75 11.29 13.54
N GLU A 176 0.49 11.14 14.00
CA GLU A 176 0.81 10.30 15.15
C GLU A 176 0.12 10.78 16.43
N ASN A 177 0.17 12.09 16.70
CA ASN A 177 -0.30 12.72 17.94
C ASN A 177 -1.80 13.00 17.98
N PHE A 178 -2.40 13.42 16.87
CA PHE A 178 -3.81 13.82 16.78
C PHE A 178 -4.66 12.84 15.97
N GLY A 179 -4.05 11.92 15.21
CA GLY A 179 -4.78 11.01 14.34
C GLY A 179 -5.24 11.66 13.05
N THR A 180 -6.15 10.98 12.37
CA THR A 180 -6.73 11.43 11.09
C THR A 180 -8.15 11.95 11.26
N HIS A 181 -8.89 11.41 12.23
CA HIS A 181 -10.28 11.77 12.52
C HIS A 181 -10.47 12.00 14.01
N LEU A 182 -11.55 12.68 14.39
CA LEU A 182 -11.99 12.79 15.77
C LEU A 182 -13.18 11.87 16.04
N ILE A 183 -13.31 11.39 17.27
CA ILE A 183 -14.44 10.55 17.70
C ILE A 183 -15.65 11.42 18.02
N THR A 184 -16.74 11.25 17.28
CA THR A 184 -18.00 12.01 17.49
C THR A 184 -19.04 11.22 18.28
N SER A 185 -19.01 9.88 18.18
CA SER A 185 -19.87 9.01 18.98
C SER A 185 -19.23 7.67 19.27
N VAL A 186 -19.64 7.05 20.38
CA VAL A 186 -19.23 5.72 20.81
C VAL A 186 -20.47 4.96 21.27
N THR A 187 -20.68 3.76 20.74
CA THR A 187 -21.74 2.84 21.18
C THR A 187 -21.11 1.71 21.98
N ILE A 188 -21.57 1.53 23.22
CA ILE A 188 -21.18 0.42 24.10
C ILE A 188 -22.26 -0.66 24.12
N GLY A 189 -21.84 -1.91 24.23
CA GLY A 189 -22.74 -3.06 24.30
C GLY A 189 -22.04 -4.35 23.92
N GLY A 190 -22.73 -5.19 23.15
CA GLY A 190 -22.21 -6.46 22.66
C GLY A 190 -22.49 -6.65 21.17
N LYS A 191 -21.56 -7.28 20.44
CA LYS A 191 -21.81 -7.75 19.08
C LYS A 191 -21.24 -9.14 18.86
N ASP A 192 -21.96 -9.95 18.12
CA ASP A 192 -21.56 -11.29 17.69
C ASP A 192 -21.82 -11.41 16.20
N VAL A 193 -20.75 -11.36 15.40
CA VAL A 193 -20.84 -11.19 13.94
C VAL A 193 -20.03 -12.26 13.24
N ILE A 194 -20.61 -12.82 12.18
CA ILE A 194 -19.97 -13.73 11.24
C ILE A 194 -19.62 -12.91 9.99
N TYR A 195 -18.34 -12.92 9.62
CA TYR A 195 -17.86 -12.37 8.37
C TYR A 195 -17.44 -13.51 7.44
N VAL A 196 -17.88 -13.46 6.19
CA VAL A 196 -17.58 -14.46 5.18
C VAL A 196 -16.86 -13.78 4.02
N LYS A 197 -15.66 -14.30 3.70
CA LYS A 197 -14.84 -13.89 2.57
C LYS A 197 -14.77 -15.00 1.54
N GLN A 198 -15.34 -14.76 0.37
CA GLN A 198 -15.20 -15.62 -0.79
C GLN A 198 -13.98 -15.17 -1.60
N HIS A 199 -13.04 -16.07 -1.82
CA HIS A 199 -11.85 -15.79 -2.63
C HIS A 199 -12.13 -15.91 -4.13
N GLN A 200 -11.30 -15.27 -4.96
CA GLN A 200 -11.49 -15.21 -6.41
C GLN A 200 -11.53 -16.59 -7.09
N THR A 201 -10.85 -17.57 -6.51
CA THR A 201 -10.78 -18.95 -7.01
C THR A 201 -11.97 -19.83 -6.60
N SER A 202 -12.89 -19.32 -5.77
CA SER A 202 -14.09 -20.05 -5.34
C SER A 202 -15.07 -20.32 -6.51
N PRO A 203 -15.53 -21.57 -6.71
CA PRO A 203 -16.48 -21.91 -7.76
C PRO A 203 -17.92 -21.49 -7.44
N LEU A 204 -18.20 -21.10 -6.19
CA LEU A 204 -19.57 -20.84 -5.73
C LEU A 204 -20.16 -19.58 -6.36
N SER A 205 -21.46 -19.62 -6.60
CA SER A 205 -22.28 -18.50 -7.00
C SER A 205 -22.61 -17.58 -5.81
N THR A 206 -23.00 -16.35 -6.12
CA THR A 206 -23.46 -15.36 -5.13
C THR A 206 -24.67 -15.88 -4.33
N MET A 207 -25.57 -16.65 -4.96
CA MET A 207 -26.75 -17.20 -4.29
C MET A 207 -26.37 -18.30 -3.29
N GLU A 208 -25.44 -19.17 -3.64
CA GLU A 208 -24.93 -20.20 -2.72
C GLU A 208 -24.23 -19.58 -1.52
N ILE A 209 -23.43 -18.53 -1.71
CA ILE A 209 -22.81 -17.78 -0.61
C ILE A 209 -23.88 -17.12 0.28
N LYS A 210 -24.88 -16.49 -0.32
CA LYS A 210 -25.99 -15.86 0.42
C LYS A 210 -26.71 -16.88 1.30
N ASN A 211 -27.08 -18.03 0.75
CA ASN A 211 -27.74 -19.10 1.49
C ASN A 211 -26.84 -19.65 2.59
N TYR A 212 -25.56 -19.88 2.28
CA TYR A 212 -24.58 -20.36 3.24
C TYR A 212 -24.45 -19.42 4.45
N VAL A 213 -24.31 -18.11 4.23
CA VAL A 213 -24.22 -17.09 5.30
C VAL A 213 -25.49 -17.09 6.16
N GLN A 214 -26.66 -17.19 5.53
CA GLN A 214 -27.93 -17.24 6.23
C GLN A 214 -28.06 -18.49 7.10
N ASP A 215 -27.64 -19.66 6.58
CA ASP A 215 -27.70 -20.93 7.30
C ASP A 215 -26.78 -20.95 8.52
N ILE A 216 -25.51 -20.53 8.36
CA ILE A 216 -24.57 -20.47 9.49
C ILE A 216 -25.00 -19.43 10.53
N GLY A 217 -25.59 -18.31 10.11
CA GLY A 217 -26.15 -17.30 11.00
C GLY A 217 -27.34 -17.85 11.78
N ASN A 218 -28.28 -18.52 11.11
CA ASN A 218 -29.43 -19.15 11.76
C ASN A 218 -29.00 -20.21 12.78
N GLN A 219 -27.99 -21.01 12.46
CA GLN A 219 -27.43 -21.98 13.40
C GLN A 219 -26.81 -21.29 14.61
N ARG A 220 -25.94 -20.28 14.38
CA ARG A 220 -25.22 -19.58 15.46
C ARG A 220 -26.15 -18.84 16.41
N PHE A 221 -27.17 -18.20 15.87
CA PHE A 221 -28.07 -17.31 16.62
C PHE A 221 -29.40 -17.97 17.01
N SER A 222 -29.59 -19.27 16.71
CA SER A 222 -30.77 -20.02 17.17
C SER A 222 -30.79 -20.15 18.68
N SER A 223 -31.99 -20.03 19.27
CA SER A 223 -32.21 -20.47 20.65
C SER A 223 -32.25 -22.00 20.67
N ILE A 224 -31.72 -22.62 21.72
CA ILE A 224 -31.59 -24.08 21.87
C ILE A 224 -32.92 -24.84 21.63
N ASP A 225 -34.07 -24.15 21.75
CA ASP A 225 -35.41 -24.71 21.62
C ASP A 225 -35.90 -24.94 20.17
N SER A 226 -35.19 -24.51 19.12
CA SER A 226 -35.67 -24.59 17.73
C SER A 226 -34.99 -25.63 16.83
N LEU A 227 -34.25 -26.59 17.39
CA LEU A 227 -33.59 -27.65 16.61
C LEU A 227 -34.53 -28.83 16.34
N THR A 228 -35.60 -28.60 15.58
CA THR A 228 -36.25 -29.67 14.80
C THR A 228 -36.64 -29.12 13.42
N ASN A 229 -36.20 -29.84 12.39
CA ASN A 229 -36.60 -29.73 10.98
C ASN A 229 -35.87 -28.72 10.09
N SER A 230 -34.77 -29.17 9.48
CA SER A 230 -34.53 -28.94 8.06
C SER A 230 -33.60 -30.04 7.50
N GLY A 231 -34.12 -30.76 6.50
CA GLY A 231 -33.68 -32.09 6.06
C GLY A 231 -32.61 -32.14 4.96
N LEU A 232 -31.78 -31.12 4.80
CA LEU A 232 -30.73 -31.12 3.75
C LEU A 232 -29.33 -30.72 4.24
N LEU A 233 -28.99 -31.05 5.49
CA LEU A 233 -27.71 -30.67 6.09
C LEU A 233 -27.04 -31.78 6.92
N LYS A 234 -27.49 -33.03 6.85
CA LYS A 234 -26.87 -34.12 7.63
C LYS A 234 -25.45 -34.50 7.18
N GLU A 235 -25.06 -34.20 5.94
CA GLU A 235 -23.73 -34.57 5.42
C GLU A 235 -22.65 -33.51 5.72
N LEU A 236 -23.01 -32.22 5.79
CA LEU A 236 -22.14 -31.14 6.29
C LEU A 236 -22.12 -31.07 7.83
N ASN A 237 -23.21 -31.46 8.50
CA ASN A 237 -23.31 -31.49 9.97
C ASN A 237 -22.37 -32.50 10.63
N LEU A 238 -21.97 -33.57 9.94
CA LEU A 238 -21.01 -34.54 10.48
C LEU A 238 -19.58 -33.98 10.57
N ARG A 239 -19.25 -32.91 9.83
CA ARG A 239 -17.90 -32.31 9.82
C ARG A 239 -17.77 -31.03 10.65
N CYS A 240 -18.83 -30.23 10.81
CA CYS A 240 -18.84 -29.11 11.77
C CYS A 240 -18.83 -29.56 13.24
N SER A 241 -19.30 -30.79 13.53
CA SER A 241 -19.29 -31.34 14.89
C SER A 241 -17.88 -31.56 15.45
N ILE A 242 -16.84 -31.61 14.60
CA ILE A 242 -15.43 -31.73 15.04
C ILE A 242 -14.89 -30.39 15.59
N ALA A 243 -15.58 -29.27 15.34
CA ALA A 243 -15.21 -27.95 15.88
C ALA A 243 -15.78 -27.65 17.28
N LYS A 244 -16.50 -28.58 17.92
CA LYS A 244 -17.04 -28.39 19.27
C LYS A 244 -15.99 -28.48 20.40
N GLY A 245 -14.74 -28.82 20.10
CA GLY A 245 -13.71 -29.13 21.12
C GLY A 245 -12.42 -28.29 21.10
N TYR A 246 -12.17 -27.46 20.09
CA TYR A 246 -10.91 -26.70 20.00
C TYR A 246 -11.13 -25.31 19.38
N ILE A 247 -11.67 -24.37 20.16
CA ILE A 247 -11.47 -22.94 19.85
C ILE A 247 -10.17 -22.51 20.56
N LEU A 248 -9.06 -22.86 19.93
CA LEU A 248 -7.76 -22.29 20.23
C LEU A 248 -7.04 -21.96 18.90
N ASN A 249 -7.76 -21.40 17.93
CA ASN A 249 -7.23 -20.50 16.89
C ASN A 249 -8.36 -19.89 16.03
N PRO A 250 -8.54 -18.56 15.93
CA PRO A 250 -9.61 -17.93 15.14
C PRO A 250 -9.47 -18.04 13.61
N LEU A 251 -8.43 -18.69 13.08
CA LEU A 251 -8.06 -18.64 11.65
C LEU A 251 -8.36 -19.92 10.86
N VAL A 252 -8.80 -21.00 11.50
CA VAL A 252 -8.74 -22.34 10.89
C VAL A 252 -10.11 -23.02 10.87
N HIS A 253 -10.91 -22.83 9.80
CA HIS A 253 -11.78 -23.88 9.21
C HIS A 253 -12.73 -23.38 8.09
N LEU A 254 -12.27 -23.38 6.84
CA LEU A 254 -12.99 -23.92 5.64
C LEU A 254 -12.16 -23.85 4.34
N ILE A 255 -10.86 -23.53 4.40
CA ILE A 255 -9.92 -23.85 3.31
C ILE A 255 -9.97 -25.37 2.99
N LEU A 256 -10.42 -26.18 3.95
CA LEU A 256 -10.43 -27.65 3.92
C LEU A 256 -11.56 -28.31 3.10
N LEU A 257 -12.45 -27.58 2.43
CA LEU A 257 -13.54 -28.18 1.60
C LEU A 257 -13.43 -27.90 0.09
N GLY A 258 -12.33 -27.31 -0.40
CA GLY A 258 -12.17 -27.00 -1.82
C GLY A 258 -13.13 -25.91 -2.35
N MET A 259 -13.86 -25.25 -1.45
CA MET A 259 -14.84 -24.19 -1.76
C MET A 259 -14.21 -22.79 -1.77
N ASP A 260 -13.01 -22.64 -1.21
CA ASP A 260 -12.22 -21.41 -1.16
C ASP A 260 -12.99 -20.21 -0.56
N VAL A 261 -13.53 -20.44 0.64
CA VAL A 261 -14.26 -19.48 1.46
C VAL A 261 -13.64 -19.44 2.85
N THR A 262 -13.50 -18.25 3.41
CA THR A 262 -13.04 -18.02 4.79
C THR A 262 -14.18 -17.48 5.63
N VAL A 263 -14.45 -18.12 6.77
CA VAL A 263 -15.45 -17.69 7.74
C VAL A 263 -14.74 -17.20 8.99
N ILE A 264 -15.11 -16.02 9.46
CA ILE A 264 -14.46 -15.31 10.56
C ILE A 264 -15.53 -14.96 11.59
N PHE A 265 -15.39 -15.50 12.79
CA PHE A 265 -16.27 -15.16 13.92
C PHE A 265 -15.62 -14.06 14.75
N ARG A 266 -16.35 -12.96 14.95
CA ARG A 266 -15.89 -11.85 15.78
C ARG A 266 -16.97 -11.51 16.81
N ARG A 267 -16.60 -11.64 18.08
CA ARG A 267 -17.42 -11.26 19.23
C ARG A 267 -16.73 -10.12 19.98
N ARG A 268 -17.52 -9.22 20.56
CA ARG A 268 -17.04 -8.12 21.40
C ARG A 268 -18.10 -7.74 22.44
N GLY A 269 -17.68 -7.51 23.67
CA GLY A 269 -18.55 -7.27 24.82
C GLY A 269 -19.19 -8.56 25.33
N GLY A 270 -19.53 -8.62 26.60
CA GLY A 270 -19.93 -9.83 27.31
C GLY A 270 -18.73 -10.72 27.69
N ASP A 271 -19.05 -11.94 28.13
CA ASP A 271 -18.07 -12.96 28.49
C ASP A 271 -17.69 -13.81 27.26
N ASP A 272 -16.45 -13.66 26.79
CA ASP A 272 -15.94 -14.37 25.61
C ASP A 272 -15.81 -15.90 25.83
N LEU A 273 -15.85 -16.39 27.08
CA LEU A 273 -15.82 -17.82 27.36
C LEU A 273 -17.17 -18.51 27.10
N GLU A 274 -18.27 -17.76 27.14
CA GLU A 274 -19.61 -18.30 26.97
C GLU A 274 -19.89 -18.65 25.50
N GLN A 275 -20.04 -19.93 25.19
CA GLN A 275 -20.19 -20.37 23.79
C GLN A 275 -21.58 -20.08 23.23
N SER A 276 -22.62 -20.20 24.05
CA SER A 276 -24.00 -20.03 23.60
C SER A 276 -24.30 -18.55 23.36
N HIS A 277 -24.79 -18.20 22.17
CA HIS A 277 -25.18 -16.83 21.86
C HIS A 277 -26.19 -16.26 22.88
N SER A 278 -27.19 -17.06 23.28
CA SER A 278 -28.23 -16.60 24.19
C SER A 278 -27.75 -16.42 25.63
N GLN A 279 -26.76 -17.19 26.08
CA GLN A 279 -26.14 -16.99 27.39
C GLN A 279 -25.15 -15.83 27.36
N TRP A 280 -24.33 -15.73 26.30
CA TRP A 280 -23.44 -14.61 26.07
C TRP A 280 -24.21 -13.28 26.03
N ALA A 281 -25.35 -13.23 25.35
CA ALA A 281 -26.17 -12.02 25.26
C ALA A 281 -26.63 -11.51 26.64
N LYS A 282 -26.76 -12.39 27.65
CA LYS A 282 -27.12 -12.00 29.02
C LYS A 282 -25.95 -11.36 29.77
N THR A 283 -24.70 -11.71 29.44
CA THR A 283 -23.49 -11.17 30.08
C THR A 283 -23.07 -9.81 29.52
N VAL A 284 -23.59 -9.43 28.34
CA VAL A 284 -23.30 -8.13 27.70
C VAL A 284 -23.64 -6.94 28.60
N ARG A 285 -24.72 -7.01 29.38
CA ARG A 285 -25.14 -5.90 30.24
C ARG A 285 -24.12 -5.56 31.35
N SER A 286 -23.52 -6.57 31.97
CA SER A 286 -22.56 -6.42 33.07
C SER A 286 -21.14 -6.17 32.58
N SER A 287 -20.80 -6.63 31.37
CA SER A 287 -19.46 -6.47 30.79
C SER A 287 -19.48 -5.95 29.34
N PRO A 288 -20.07 -4.78 29.06
CA PRO A 288 -20.10 -4.23 27.71
C PRO A 288 -18.72 -3.77 27.22
N ASP A 289 -18.57 -3.71 25.91
CA ASP A 289 -17.40 -3.13 25.24
C ASP A 289 -17.84 -2.21 24.09
N VAL A 290 -16.92 -1.47 23.49
CA VAL A 290 -17.20 -0.57 22.37
C VAL A 290 -17.45 -1.34 21.08
N ILE A 291 -18.69 -1.32 20.62
CA ILE A 291 -19.11 -2.09 19.44
C ILE A 291 -19.12 -1.26 18.15
N GLU A 292 -19.32 0.06 18.26
CA GLU A 292 -19.37 1.02 17.14
C GLU A 292 -18.80 2.37 17.55
N MET A 293 -18.21 3.08 16.58
CA MET A 293 -17.75 4.47 16.71
C MET A 293 -18.16 5.25 15.46
N SER A 294 -18.36 6.55 15.63
CA SER A 294 -18.48 7.49 14.50
C SER A 294 -17.37 8.52 14.53
N PHE A 295 -16.98 8.98 13.34
CA PHE A 295 -15.81 9.82 13.15
C PHE A 295 -16.14 11.10 12.38
N TYR A 296 -15.34 12.13 12.58
CA TYR A 296 -15.33 13.34 11.75
C TYR A 296 -13.89 13.67 11.35
N PRO A 297 -13.57 13.89 10.06
CA PRO A 297 -12.20 14.15 9.65
C PRO A 297 -11.65 15.43 10.29
N ILE A 298 -10.43 15.36 10.85
CA ILE A 298 -9.80 16.53 11.49
C ILE A 298 -9.54 17.63 10.46
N THR A 299 -9.19 17.25 9.23
CA THR A 299 -8.89 18.16 8.12
C THR A 299 -10.03 19.09 7.73
N LEU A 300 -11.30 18.67 7.92
CA LEU A 300 -12.47 19.52 7.68
C LEU A 300 -12.61 20.63 8.74
N LEU A 301 -12.17 20.39 9.97
CA LEU A 301 -12.16 21.43 11.01
C LEU A 301 -11.05 22.46 10.80
N LEU A 302 -10.09 22.15 9.93
CA LEU A 302 -8.92 22.98 9.61
C LEU A 302 -9.11 23.77 8.30
N GLU A 303 -10.30 23.71 7.68
CA GLU A 303 -10.60 24.49 6.49
C GLU A 303 -10.38 26.00 6.74
N GLY A 304 -9.67 26.65 5.80
CA GLY A 304 -9.27 28.05 5.93
C GLY A 304 -7.98 28.29 6.70
N LEU A 305 -7.40 27.30 7.37
CA LEU A 305 -6.06 27.43 7.98
C LEU A 305 -4.95 27.24 6.94
N THR A 306 -3.92 28.07 7.02
CA THR A 306 -2.72 27.95 6.19
C THR A 306 -2.03 26.60 6.43
N GLY A 307 -1.69 25.89 5.35
CA GLY A 307 -1.02 24.59 5.41
C GLY A 307 -1.96 23.37 5.49
N ASN A 308 -3.28 23.56 5.64
CA ASN A 308 -4.24 22.45 5.68
C ASN A 308 -4.16 21.56 4.43
N GLU A 309 -3.89 22.13 3.26
CA GLU A 309 -3.72 21.36 2.01
C GLU A 309 -2.61 20.30 2.08
N HIS A 310 -1.53 20.58 2.80
CA HIS A 310 -0.43 19.63 2.99
C HIS A 310 -0.84 18.52 3.94
N LEU A 311 -1.57 18.86 5.00
CA LEU A 311 -2.07 17.89 5.96
C LEU A 311 -3.15 16.98 5.34
N VAL A 312 -4.09 17.54 4.58
CA VAL A 312 -5.08 16.78 3.79
C VAL A 312 -4.37 15.75 2.92
N ARG A 313 -3.40 16.20 2.11
CA ARG A 313 -2.64 15.31 1.24
C ARG A 313 -1.85 14.25 2.02
N ALA A 314 -1.27 14.58 3.16
CA ALA A 314 -0.53 13.62 3.99
C ALA A 314 -1.47 12.57 4.61
N VAL A 315 -2.64 12.98 5.11
CA VAL A 315 -3.68 12.09 5.66
C VAL A 315 -4.20 11.16 4.56
N ASP A 316 -4.50 11.67 3.37
CA ASP A 316 -4.97 10.85 2.25
C ASP A 316 -3.96 9.78 1.87
N LEU A 317 -2.68 10.15 1.75
CA LEU A 317 -1.61 9.21 1.45
C LEU A 317 -1.42 8.17 2.56
N TYR A 318 -1.57 8.58 3.82
CA TYR A 318 -1.49 7.68 4.99
C TYR A 318 -2.65 6.67 5.02
N LEU A 319 -3.86 7.11 4.72
CA LEU A 319 -5.04 6.24 4.68
C LEU A 319 -5.00 5.28 3.49
N GLU A 320 -4.57 5.74 2.31
CA GLU A 320 -4.50 4.90 1.10
C GLU A 320 -3.40 3.83 1.18
N HIS A 321 -2.18 4.22 1.58
CA HIS A 321 -1.01 3.32 1.52
C HIS A 321 -0.70 2.62 2.85
N LYS A 322 -1.26 3.10 3.97
CA LYS A 322 -1.13 2.52 5.31
C LYS A 322 0.32 2.14 5.69
N PRO A 323 1.32 3.03 5.49
CA PRO A 323 2.65 2.76 6.01
C PRO A 323 2.60 2.60 7.54
N GLN A 324 3.53 1.86 8.11
CA GLN A 324 3.73 1.84 9.57
C GLN A 324 3.98 3.28 10.06
N ILE A 325 3.51 3.62 11.25
CA ILE A 325 3.54 5.01 11.73
C ILE A 325 4.98 5.51 11.87
N GLU A 326 5.89 4.63 12.26
CA GLU A 326 7.33 4.88 12.37
C GLU A 326 7.99 5.12 10.99
N GLU A 327 7.37 4.60 9.93
CA GLU A 327 7.84 4.74 8.55
C GLU A 327 7.22 5.94 7.83
N LEU A 328 6.17 6.55 8.40
CA LEU A 328 5.37 7.57 7.74
C LEU A 328 6.21 8.78 7.31
N ARG A 329 7.16 9.22 8.14
CA ARG A 329 8.09 10.30 7.78
C ARG A 329 8.86 9.97 6.50
N TYR A 330 9.51 8.79 6.45
CA TYR A 330 10.30 8.37 5.29
C TYR A 330 9.44 8.17 4.05
N PHE A 331 8.24 7.60 4.25
CA PHE A 331 7.26 7.45 3.21
C PHE A 331 6.89 8.82 2.59
N LEU A 332 6.57 9.83 3.41
CA LEU A 332 6.20 11.19 2.97
C LEU A 332 7.36 11.92 2.28
N GLU A 333 8.61 11.72 2.72
CA GLU A 333 9.83 12.23 2.05
C GLU A 333 9.96 11.70 0.61
N PHE A 334 9.47 10.49 0.34
CA PHE A 334 9.54 9.83 -0.96
C PHE A 334 8.28 10.03 -1.82
N GLN A 335 7.35 10.90 -1.41
CA GLN A 335 6.18 11.32 -2.22
C GLN A 335 6.53 12.44 -3.19
N VAL A 336 7.72 12.33 -3.77
CA VAL A 336 8.25 13.18 -4.84
C VAL A 336 7.83 12.57 -6.19
N PRO A 337 7.49 13.39 -7.21
CA PRO A 337 7.19 12.89 -8.54
C PRO A 337 8.32 12.03 -9.09
N ARG A 338 7.98 10.88 -9.67
CA ARG A 338 8.90 9.95 -10.31
C ARG A 338 8.85 10.16 -11.82
N VAL A 339 10.00 10.20 -12.48
CA VAL A 339 10.12 10.29 -13.94
C VAL A 339 11.09 9.26 -14.46
N TRP A 340 10.92 8.87 -15.71
CA TRP A 340 11.85 7.97 -16.40
C TRP A 340 12.91 8.78 -17.15
N ALA A 341 14.16 8.35 -17.02
CA ALA A 341 15.29 8.80 -17.81
C ALA A 341 15.73 7.68 -18.77
N PRO A 342 16.05 7.99 -20.03
CA PRO A 342 15.94 9.31 -20.67
C PRO A 342 14.48 9.78 -20.83
N VAL A 343 14.26 11.09 -20.73
CA VAL A 343 12.93 11.70 -21.00
C VAL A 343 12.70 11.68 -22.51
N GLN A 344 11.58 11.12 -22.95
CA GLN A 344 11.24 11.10 -24.38
C GLN A 344 10.73 12.47 -24.83
N ASP A 345 11.57 13.24 -25.51
CA ASP A 345 11.11 14.41 -26.25
C ASP A 345 10.41 13.96 -27.53
N THR A 346 9.09 14.13 -27.59
CA THR A 346 8.26 13.88 -28.79
C THR A 346 8.38 15.01 -29.82
N LEU A 347 9.56 15.60 -30.00
CA LEU A 347 9.78 16.60 -31.05
C LEU A 347 9.88 15.89 -32.41
N PRO A 348 8.91 16.05 -33.32
CA PRO A 348 8.98 15.46 -34.65
C PRO A 348 10.10 16.15 -35.44
N GLY A 349 11.14 15.39 -35.82
CA GLY A 349 12.06 15.82 -36.89
C GLY A 349 13.56 15.78 -36.60
N HIS A 350 14.03 15.53 -35.38
CA HIS A 350 15.47 15.36 -35.15
C HIS A 350 15.95 13.95 -35.51
N ARG A 351 16.33 13.75 -36.78
CA ARG A 351 17.11 12.58 -37.21
C ARG A 351 18.52 12.70 -36.63
N ARG A 352 18.75 12.11 -35.45
CA ARG A 352 20.11 11.88 -34.92
C ARG A 352 20.86 10.93 -35.87
N LYS A 353 22.13 11.25 -36.20
CA LYS A 353 23.00 10.35 -36.99
C LYS A 353 23.15 9.03 -36.24
N GLU A 354 23.02 7.91 -36.94
CA GLU A 354 23.13 6.58 -36.34
C GLU A 354 24.56 6.32 -35.84
N PRO A 355 24.79 6.15 -34.53
CA PRO A 355 26.07 5.63 -34.06
C PRO A 355 26.25 4.18 -34.54
N VAL A 356 27.49 3.73 -34.64
CA VAL A 356 27.83 2.31 -34.88
C VAL A 356 27.42 1.52 -33.62
N CYS A 357 26.18 1.05 -33.58
CA CYS A 357 25.68 0.29 -32.43
C CYS A 357 26.19 -1.15 -32.46
N PRO A 358 26.78 -1.67 -31.37
CA PRO A 358 26.99 -3.11 -31.25
C PRO A 358 25.64 -3.84 -31.28
N SER A 359 25.63 -5.11 -31.66
CA SER A 359 24.38 -5.85 -31.87
C SER A 359 24.44 -7.31 -31.44
N LEU A 360 23.31 -7.81 -30.98
CA LEU A 360 23.07 -9.22 -30.73
C LEU A 360 22.37 -9.84 -31.93
N GLN A 361 22.82 -11.03 -32.33
CA GLN A 361 22.21 -11.79 -33.41
C GLN A 361 21.72 -13.13 -32.86
N PHE A 362 20.47 -13.49 -33.17
CA PHE A 362 19.83 -14.69 -32.60
C PHE A 362 19.85 -15.91 -33.53
N SER A 363 20.25 -15.73 -34.81
CA SER A 363 20.46 -16.80 -35.79
C SER A 363 21.32 -16.31 -36.97
N MET A 364 21.94 -17.23 -37.72
CA MET A 364 22.88 -16.94 -38.81
C MET A 364 22.37 -15.93 -39.87
N MET A 365 21.09 -15.96 -40.21
CA MET A 365 20.43 -14.98 -41.11
C MET A 365 19.29 -14.21 -40.42
N GLY A 366 19.35 -14.10 -39.09
CA GLY A 366 18.34 -13.47 -38.26
C GLY A 366 18.47 -11.94 -38.19
N GLN A 367 17.41 -11.30 -37.69
CA GLN A 367 17.43 -9.87 -37.37
C GLN A 367 18.42 -9.59 -36.23
N LYS A 368 19.11 -8.44 -36.32
CA LYS A 368 20.02 -7.93 -35.30
C LYS A 368 19.28 -7.03 -34.31
N LEU A 369 19.53 -7.23 -33.03
CA LEU A 369 19.10 -6.34 -31.95
C LEU A 369 20.27 -5.44 -31.60
N TYR A 370 20.18 -4.18 -31.98
CA TYR A 370 21.19 -3.18 -31.69
C TYR A 370 21.09 -2.74 -30.23
N ILE A 371 22.22 -2.44 -29.59
CA ILE A 371 22.24 -1.90 -28.24
C ILE A 371 22.38 -0.39 -28.34
N SER A 372 21.40 0.33 -27.78
CA SER A 372 21.46 1.78 -27.66
C SER A 372 22.43 2.14 -26.55
N GLN A 373 23.42 2.96 -26.87
CA GLN A 373 24.33 3.52 -25.89
C GLN A 373 23.94 4.96 -25.53
N GLU A 374 22.87 5.56 -26.08
CA GLU A 374 22.61 7.02 -26.08
C GLU A 374 22.89 7.81 -24.77
N GLN A 375 23.57 8.96 -24.97
CA GLN A 375 23.84 10.02 -23.99
C GLN A 375 22.54 10.74 -23.58
N CYS A 376 22.29 10.84 -22.28
CA CYS A 376 21.41 11.87 -21.72
C CYS A 376 22.12 12.56 -20.56
N ASP A 377 23.05 13.46 -20.90
CA ASP A 377 23.47 14.49 -19.96
C ASP A 377 22.30 15.46 -19.78
N LEU A 378 21.60 15.34 -18.65
CA LEU A 378 20.68 16.37 -18.18
C LEU A 378 21.51 17.59 -17.70
N TRP A 379 21.96 18.45 -18.61
CA TRP A 379 22.46 19.79 -18.26
C TRP A 379 22.06 20.82 -19.31
N TYR A 380 21.07 21.67 -18.99
CA TYR A 380 21.26 23.12 -18.77
C TYR A 380 19.90 23.83 -18.63
N THR A 381 19.53 24.19 -17.41
CA THR A 381 18.74 25.42 -17.19
C THR A 381 19.65 26.57 -17.60
N ARG A 382 19.31 27.31 -18.66
CA ARG A 382 19.98 28.56 -19.04
C ARG A 382 19.92 29.54 -17.86
N VAL A 383 21.00 29.64 -17.10
CA VAL A 383 21.32 30.88 -16.40
C VAL A 383 22.42 31.54 -17.21
N HIS A 384 22.07 32.65 -17.87
CA HIS A 384 23.04 33.55 -18.45
C HIS A 384 23.91 34.13 -17.33
N VAL A 385 25.14 33.64 -17.19
CA VAL A 385 26.22 34.41 -16.55
C VAL A 385 27.40 34.44 -17.52
N SER A 386 27.68 35.63 -18.01
CA SER A 386 28.84 35.98 -18.82
C SER A 386 30.13 35.90 -17.99
N GLY A 387 31.11 35.08 -18.40
CA GLY A 387 32.46 35.09 -17.86
C GLY A 387 33.35 33.96 -18.43
N PRO A 388 34.59 34.24 -18.88
CA PRO A 388 35.41 33.24 -19.58
C PRO A 388 36.47 32.65 -18.65
N LEU A 389 36.29 31.41 -18.19
CA LEU A 389 37.40 30.53 -17.78
C LEU A 389 37.05 29.08 -18.11
N ALA A 390 37.43 28.67 -19.32
CA ALA A 390 37.39 27.28 -19.75
C ALA A 390 38.58 26.54 -19.14
N PHE A 391 38.31 25.54 -18.29
CA PHE A 391 39.25 24.47 -18.01
C PHE A 391 38.77 23.22 -18.75
N CYS A 392 39.46 22.90 -19.85
CA CYS A 392 39.34 21.63 -20.55
C CYS A 392 39.93 20.50 -19.69
N CYS A 393 39.10 19.55 -19.30
CA CYS A 393 39.56 18.23 -18.85
C CYS A 393 39.48 17.28 -20.04
N ASN A 394 40.64 16.87 -20.56
CA ASN A 394 40.77 15.75 -21.49
C ASN A 394 40.42 14.43 -20.77
N LEU A 395 39.45 13.68 -21.28
CA LEU A 395 39.19 12.28 -20.91
C LEU A 395 39.12 11.42 -22.19
N PRO A 396 39.77 10.23 -22.22
CA PRO A 396 39.77 9.33 -23.36
C PRO A 396 38.56 8.36 -23.35
N GLU A 397 38.17 7.94 -24.56
CA GLU A 397 37.22 6.87 -24.95
C GLU A 397 35.75 6.96 -24.45
N GLU A 398 34.93 7.59 -25.30
CA GLU A 398 33.48 7.72 -25.20
C GLU A 398 32.76 6.36 -25.31
N SER A 399 32.26 5.86 -24.17
CA SER A 399 31.17 4.88 -24.15
C SER A 399 29.97 5.48 -23.42
N MET A 400 28.88 5.67 -24.16
CA MET A 400 27.72 6.48 -23.78
C MET A 400 26.79 5.74 -22.79
N SER A 401 26.17 6.45 -21.84
CA SER A 401 25.45 5.88 -20.68
C SER A 401 24.27 6.75 -20.19
N VAL A 402 23.31 6.16 -19.45
CA VAL A 402 22.22 6.89 -18.79
C VAL A 402 22.60 7.16 -17.32
N SER A 403 22.68 8.43 -16.92
CA SER A 403 22.94 8.87 -15.55
C SER A 403 21.94 9.93 -15.12
N VAL A 404 21.44 9.85 -13.89
CA VAL A 404 20.45 10.81 -13.34
C VAL A 404 21.08 11.79 -12.34
N GLY A 405 22.41 11.77 -12.20
CA GLY A 405 23.14 12.58 -11.24
C GLY A 405 22.76 12.24 -9.79
N ARG A 406 22.66 13.25 -8.93
CA ARG A 406 22.28 13.10 -7.51
C ARG A 406 20.76 13.00 -7.32
N LYS A 407 20.14 12.09 -8.08
CA LYS A 407 18.71 11.80 -8.01
C LYS A 407 18.52 10.34 -7.64
N PRO A 408 17.76 10.02 -6.57
CA PRO A 408 17.61 8.64 -6.15
C PRO A 408 16.81 7.83 -7.18
N VAL A 409 17.37 6.69 -7.59
CA VAL A 409 16.73 5.76 -8.53
C VAL A 409 15.82 4.80 -7.77
N THR A 410 14.58 4.65 -8.23
CA THR A 410 13.54 3.82 -7.62
C THR A 410 13.08 2.67 -8.53
N GLY A 411 13.63 2.57 -9.74
CA GLY A 411 13.32 1.48 -10.66
C GLY A 411 14.12 1.52 -11.96
N LEU A 412 14.05 0.42 -12.71
CA LEU A 412 14.69 0.25 -14.01
C LEU A 412 13.76 -0.54 -14.94
N ARG A 413 13.92 -0.35 -16.26
CA ARG A 413 13.24 -1.18 -17.27
C ARG A 413 14.07 -1.30 -18.54
N LEU A 414 13.85 -2.38 -19.28
CA LEU A 414 14.36 -2.54 -20.63
C LEU A 414 13.32 -2.01 -21.63
N CYS A 415 13.78 -1.37 -22.70
CA CYS A 415 12.91 -0.79 -23.73
C CYS A 415 13.43 -1.10 -25.13
N LEU A 416 12.52 -1.15 -26.11
CA LEU A 416 12.85 -1.25 -27.52
C LEU A 416 12.53 0.07 -28.21
N GLU A 417 13.53 0.68 -28.83
CA GLU A 417 13.45 1.97 -29.48
C GLU A 417 13.67 1.89 -31.00
N GLY A 418 13.41 3.01 -31.68
CA GLY A 418 13.49 3.16 -33.12
C GLY A 418 12.23 2.70 -33.87
N SER A 419 12.11 3.14 -35.11
CA SER A 419 10.96 2.81 -35.98
C SER A 419 10.80 1.31 -36.23
N LYS A 420 11.89 0.54 -36.12
CA LYS A 420 11.92 -0.92 -36.26
C LYS A 420 11.88 -1.66 -34.91
N GLN A 421 11.81 -0.96 -33.77
CA GLN A 421 11.82 -1.55 -32.43
C GLN A 421 12.92 -2.60 -32.24
N ASN A 422 14.11 -2.29 -32.75
CA ASN A 422 15.25 -3.19 -32.82
C ASN A 422 16.47 -2.63 -32.09
N ARG A 423 16.27 -1.60 -31.26
CA ARG A 423 17.30 -1.00 -30.40
C ARG A 423 16.94 -1.26 -28.94
N LEU A 424 17.70 -2.10 -28.26
CA LEU A 424 17.56 -2.35 -26.83
C LEU A 424 18.21 -1.21 -26.04
N CYS A 425 17.47 -0.61 -25.12
CA CYS A 425 17.96 0.39 -24.17
C CYS A 425 17.51 0.05 -22.74
N ILE A 426 18.13 0.74 -21.78
CA ILE A 426 17.76 0.67 -20.36
C ILE A 426 17.32 2.05 -19.89
N HIS A 427 16.18 2.12 -19.21
CA HIS A 427 15.65 3.36 -18.63
C HIS A 427 15.67 3.26 -17.10
N LEU A 428 15.87 4.39 -16.43
CA LEU A 428 15.89 4.50 -14.97
C LEU A 428 14.74 5.37 -14.50
N GLN A 429 13.97 4.89 -13.53
CA GLN A 429 12.99 5.70 -12.83
C GLN A 429 13.70 6.37 -11.65
N HIS A 430 13.57 7.69 -11.54
CA HIS A 430 14.18 8.45 -10.46
C HIS A 430 13.24 9.52 -9.90
N LEU A 431 13.52 9.98 -8.69
CA LEU A 431 12.80 11.12 -8.11
C LEU A 431 13.22 12.41 -8.82
N THR A 432 12.25 13.28 -9.10
CA THR A 432 12.47 14.56 -9.79
C THR A 432 13.33 15.52 -8.99
N SER A 433 13.20 15.50 -7.66
CA SER A 433 14.01 16.25 -6.70
C SER A 433 14.61 15.33 -5.62
N LEU A 434 15.68 15.79 -4.98
CA LEU A 434 16.31 15.10 -3.85
C LEU A 434 15.42 15.22 -2.59
N PRO A 435 14.99 14.11 -1.96
CA PRO A 435 14.28 14.14 -0.68
C PRO A 435 15.04 14.91 0.39
N LYS A 436 14.33 15.64 1.28
CA LYS A 436 14.97 16.48 2.30
C LYS A 436 15.83 15.66 3.25
N ILE A 437 15.38 14.44 3.58
CA ILE A 437 16.14 13.52 4.42
C ILE A 437 17.50 13.11 3.84
N LEU A 438 17.65 13.16 2.51
CA LEU A 438 18.91 12.85 1.83
C LEU A 438 19.82 14.07 1.64
N GLN A 439 19.32 15.30 1.83
CA GLN A 439 20.10 16.52 1.61
C GLN A 439 21.38 16.58 2.46
N PRO A 440 21.37 16.26 3.77
CA PRO A 440 22.59 16.31 4.59
C PRO A 440 23.72 15.40 4.09
N PHE A 441 23.37 14.34 3.35
CA PHE A 441 24.29 13.31 2.89
C PHE A 441 24.61 13.41 1.39
N TRP A 442 23.76 14.09 0.62
CA TRP A 442 23.78 13.98 -0.84
C TRP A 442 23.51 15.28 -1.61
N ASP A 443 23.25 16.40 -0.92
CA ASP A 443 23.11 17.71 -1.58
C ASP A 443 24.41 18.12 -2.29
N THR A 444 24.34 18.98 -3.31
CA THR A 444 25.42 19.33 -4.23
C THR A 444 26.75 19.69 -3.55
N HIS A 445 26.70 20.31 -2.36
CA HIS A 445 27.87 20.72 -1.58
C HIS A 445 28.55 19.57 -0.81
N VAL A 446 27.88 18.43 -0.65
CA VAL A 446 28.42 17.27 0.07
C VAL A 446 29.42 16.54 -0.82
N ALA A 447 30.63 16.34 -0.30
CA ALA A 447 31.72 15.65 -1.01
C ALA A 447 31.51 14.14 -0.96
N ILE A 448 30.96 13.57 -2.03
CA ILE A 448 30.67 12.12 -2.13
C ILE A 448 31.69 11.33 -2.95
N GLY A 449 32.66 12.01 -3.56
CA GLY A 449 33.60 11.41 -4.51
C GLY A 449 32.97 11.21 -5.89
N ALA A 450 33.78 10.73 -6.84
CA ALA A 450 33.32 10.45 -8.20
C ALA A 450 32.45 9.18 -8.22
N PRO A 451 31.29 9.19 -8.92
CA PRO A 451 30.52 7.98 -9.18
C PRO A 451 31.37 6.90 -9.87
N LYS A 452 31.13 5.63 -9.55
CA LYS A 452 31.92 4.50 -10.06
C LYS A 452 31.05 3.53 -10.87
N TRP A 453 31.46 3.25 -12.10
CA TRP A 453 30.86 2.20 -12.90
C TRP A 453 31.29 0.82 -12.38
N GLN A 454 30.31 -0.06 -12.23
CA GLN A 454 30.54 -1.46 -11.87
C GLN A 454 29.76 -2.36 -12.81
N GLY A 455 30.33 -3.50 -13.14
CA GLY A 455 29.71 -4.50 -13.98
C GLY A 455 30.47 -5.80 -13.91
N PRO A 456 30.00 -6.81 -14.66
CA PRO A 456 30.62 -8.12 -14.67
C PRO A 456 32.02 -8.10 -15.29
N GLU A 457 32.85 -9.02 -14.83
CA GLU A 457 34.16 -9.28 -15.44
C GLU A 457 34.01 -10.06 -16.74
N GLU A 458 34.68 -9.62 -17.80
CA GLU A 458 34.57 -10.17 -19.16
C GLU A 458 35.02 -11.64 -19.26
N GLN A 459 35.86 -12.10 -18.33
CA GLN A 459 36.44 -13.45 -18.35
C GLN A 459 35.65 -14.50 -17.54
N ASP A 460 34.67 -14.09 -16.72
CA ASP A 460 33.90 -15.04 -15.89
C ASP A 460 32.71 -15.64 -16.65
N SER A 461 33.03 -16.52 -17.60
CA SER A 461 32.07 -17.24 -18.45
C SER A 461 31.04 -18.09 -17.69
N ARG A 462 31.21 -18.33 -16.39
CA ARG A 462 30.24 -19.07 -15.55
C ARG A 462 28.88 -18.38 -15.49
N TRP A 463 28.85 -17.07 -15.72
CA TRP A 463 27.63 -16.26 -15.73
C TRP A 463 27.03 -16.07 -17.11
N PHE A 464 27.55 -16.72 -18.16
CA PHE A 464 27.07 -16.52 -19.52
C PHE A 464 25.95 -17.50 -19.85
N GLU A 465 24.74 -16.98 -19.95
CA GLU A 465 23.56 -17.78 -20.28
C GLU A 465 23.10 -17.53 -21.73
N PRO A 466 22.88 -18.59 -22.53
CA PRO A 466 22.38 -18.43 -23.89
C PRO A 466 20.91 -18.02 -23.90
N VAL A 467 20.55 -17.00 -24.70
CA VAL A 467 19.15 -16.53 -24.77
C VAL A 467 18.22 -17.57 -25.43
N LYS A 468 18.65 -18.19 -26.52
CA LYS A 468 17.90 -19.29 -27.18
C LYS A 468 18.81 -20.39 -27.66
N TRP A 469 19.78 -20.02 -28.49
CA TRP A 469 20.68 -20.96 -29.14
C TRP A 469 22.09 -20.73 -28.59
N LYS A 470 22.76 -21.82 -28.19
CA LYS A 470 24.14 -21.80 -27.64
C LYS A 470 25.19 -21.18 -28.56
N LYS A 471 24.87 -20.93 -29.84
CA LYS A 471 25.83 -20.54 -30.87
C LYS A 471 25.87 -19.05 -31.22
N TYR A 472 24.99 -18.19 -30.67
CA TYR A 472 24.86 -16.82 -31.20
C TYR A 472 24.88 -15.71 -30.13
N SER A 473 23.90 -15.68 -29.22
CA SER A 473 23.78 -14.59 -28.23
C SER A 473 23.63 -15.12 -26.82
N HIS A 474 24.48 -14.61 -25.93
CA HIS A 474 24.44 -14.86 -24.50
C HIS A 474 24.18 -13.56 -23.73
N VAL A 475 23.81 -13.72 -22.47
CA VAL A 475 23.62 -12.64 -21.49
C VAL A 475 24.48 -12.95 -20.29
N SER A 476 25.23 -11.97 -19.80
CA SER A 476 25.90 -12.06 -18.51
C SER A 476 24.87 -11.89 -17.39
N THR A 477 24.68 -12.94 -16.59
CA THR A 477 23.72 -13.00 -15.48
C THR A 477 24.35 -12.72 -14.12
N ALA A 478 25.60 -12.28 -14.12
CA ALA A 478 26.34 -11.91 -12.92
C ALA A 478 25.63 -10.75 -12.17
N PRO A 479 25.44 -10.89 -10.85
CA PRO A 479 24.88 -9.81 -10.03
C PRO A 479 25.82 -8.61 -9.98
N ILE A 480 25.28 -7.43 -10.23
CA ILE A 480 25.98 -6.15 -10.08
C ILE A 480 25.47 -5.53 -8.78
N GLU A 481 26.33 -5.56 -7.78
CA GLU A 481 26.10 -4.97 -6.46
C GLU A 481 27.32 -4.14 -6.07
N SER A 482 27.13 -3.14 -5.23
CA SER A 482 28.26 -2.41 -4.65
C SER A 482 29.19 -3.39 -3.92
N PRO A 483 30.52 -3.28 -4.05
CA PRO A 483 31.45 -4.08 -3.26
C PRO A 483 31.15 -3.82 -1.79
N ALA A 484 30.90 -4.91 -1.06
CA ALA A 484 30.83 -4.86 0.39
C ALA A 484 32.14 -4.27 0.92
N THR A 485 32.06 -3.23 1.72
CA THR A 485 33.19 -2.76 2.53
C THR A 485 33.67 -3.94 3.37
N PHE A 486 34.82 -4.51 3.02
CA PHE A 486 35.51 -5.45 3.87
C PHE A 486 35.72 -4.80 5.25
N ILE A 487 35.33 -5.55 6.28
CA ILE A 487 35.65 -5.44 7.72
C ILE A 487 36.51 -4.21 8.07
N GLY A 488 35.91 -3.19 8.70
CA GLY A 488 36.66 -2.23 9.51
C GLY A 488 36.20 -0.78 9.51
N ASP A 489 35.69 -0.24 8.40
CA ASP A 489 35.51 1.21 8.25
C ASP A 489 34.06 1.65 8.00
N PHE A 490 33.71 2.77 8.60
CA PHE A 490 32.38 3.29 8.94
C PHE A 490 31.42 3.55 7.76
N SER A 491 30.18 3.04 7.90
CA SER A 491 28.89 3.66 7.53
C SER A 491 28.74 4.41 6.19
N ASP A 492 29.15 3.81 5.06
CA ASP A 492 28.86 4.36 3.73
C ASP A 492 28.04 3.39 2.88
N VAL A 493 26.98 3.89 2.24
CA VAL A 493 26.14 3.14 1.29
C VAL A 493 26.41 3.61 -0.12
N TYR A 494 26.32 2.72 -1.11
CA TYR A 494 26.34 3.08 -2.52
C TYR A 494 24.99 2.74 -3.15
N ILE A 495 24.42 3.71 -3.86
CA ILE A 495 23.13 3.57 -4.56
C ILE A 495 23.33 3.74 -6.06
N VAL A 496 22.43 3.12 -6.84
CA VAL A 496 22.47 3.20 -8.29
C VAL A 496 21.96 4.56 -8.74
N THR A 497 22.68 5.18 -9.68
CA THR A 497 22.40 6.50 -10.27
C THR A 497 22.53 6.52 -11.78
N GLY A 498 22.88 5.39 -12.38
CA GLY A 498 23.01 5.25 -13.81
C GLY A 498 23.09 3.78 -14.20
N ALA A 499 22.82 3.51 -15.47
CA ALA A 499 22.93 2.19 -16.04
C ALA A 499 23.37 2.27 -17.50
N GLN A 500 24.05 1.22 -17.94
CA GLN A 500 24.56 1.10 -19.31
C GLN A 500 24.44 -0.36 -19.76
N LEU A 501 24.11 -0.57 -21.03
CA LEU A 501 24.19 -1.86 -21.68
C LEU A 501 25.39 -1.89 -22.63
N GLY A 502 26.05 -3.04 -22.72
CA GLY A 502 27.16 -3.24 -23.64
C GLY A 502 27.18 -4.66 -24.19
N VAL A 503 28.02 -4.89 -25.20
CA VAL A 503 28.21 -6.20 -25.82
C VAL A 503 29.68 -6.52 -25.85
N TRP A 504 30.06 -7.70 -25.37
CA TRP A 504 31.37 -8.29 -25.61
C TRP A 504 31.30 -9.19 -26.84
N GLU A 505 32.31 -9.09 -27.71
CA GLU A 505 32.38 -9.84 -28.96
C GLU A 505 33.44 -10.96 -28.83
N PHE A 506 32.98 -12.21 -28.70
CA PHE A 506 33.82 -13.40 -28.63
C PHE A 506 33.71 -14.22 -29.93
N GLY A 507 34.21 -13.63 -31.03
CA GLY A 507 34.19 -14.27 -32.34
C GLY A 507 32.77 -14.48 -32.89
N SER A 508 32.23 -15.70 -32.78
CA SER A 508 30.86 -16.02 -33.22
C SER A 508 29.79 -15.83 -32.14
N VAL A 509 30.20 -15.52 -30.92
CA VAL A 509 29.32 -15.36 -29.76
C VAL A 509 29.39 -13.93 -29.25
N ASN A 510 28.24 -13.26 -29.21
CA ASN A 510 28.12 -11.94 -28.58
C ASN A 510 27.46 -12.09 -27.22
N VAL A 511 28.02 -11.45 -26.20
CA VAL A 511 27.52 -11.49 -24.81
C VAL A 511 27.01 -10.11 -24.42
N LEU A 512 25.71 -9.99 -24.15
CA LEU A 512 25.12 -8.78 -23.58
C LEU A 512 25.50 -8.68 -22.11
N TYR A 513 25.96 -7.52 -21.68
CA TYR A 513 26.20 -7.22 -20.27
C TYR A 513 25.56 -5.88 -19.88
N MET A 514 25.38 -5.70 -18.58
CA MET A 514 24.93 -4.46 -17.97
C MET A 514 26.04 -3.91 -17.07
N LYS A 515 26.12 -2.58 -16.95
CA LYS A 515 26.90 -1.88 -15.92
C LYS A 515 25.97 -0.95 -15.18
N LEU A 516 26.23 -0.75 -13.89
CA LEU A 516 25.52 0.20 -13.03
C LEU A 516 26.50 1.26 -12.52
N LEU A 517 26.04 2.50 -12.47
CA LEU A 517 26.79 3.62 -11.92
C LEU A 517 26.40 3.80 -10.46
N TYR A 518 27.36 3.65 -9.57
CA TYR A 518 27.19 3.80 -8.14
C TYR A 518 27.63 5.17 -7.66
N SER A 519 26.76 5.82 -6.89
CA SER A 519 27.07 7.04 -6.15
C SER A 519 27.11 6.75 -4.66
N ARG A 520 28.12 7.29 -3.98
CA ARG A 520 28.28 7.15 -2.52
C ARG A 520 27.26 8.02 -1.79
N LEU A 521 26.72 7.48 -0.72
CA LEU A 521 25.84 8.13 0.24
C LEU A 521 26.47 7.98 1.64
N PRO A 522 27.26 8.98 2.09
CA PRO A 522 28.00 8.90 3.33
C PRO A 522 27.08 8.91 4.56
N GLY A 523 27.50 8.25 5.63
CA GLY A 523 26.81 8.25 6.93
C GLY A 523 25.53 7.41 6.99
N CYS A 524 25.01 6.95 5.86
CA CYS A 524 23.86 6.06 5.79
C CYS A 524 24.27 4.60 5.95
N THR A 525 23.33 3.72 6.32
CA THR A 525 23.53 2.26 6.34
C THR A 525 22.37 1.52 5.69
N VAL A 526 22.62 0.33 5.12
CA VAL A 526 21.55 -0.52 4.59
C VAL A 526 20.80 -1.18 5.75
N ARG A 527 19.51 -0.87 5.91
CA ARG A 527 18.64 -1.50 6.89
C ARG A 527 18.18 -2.88 6.43
N ARG A 528 17.74 -2.97 5.17
CA ARG A 528 17.21 -4.18 4.56
C ARG A 528 17.41 -4.11 3.06
N SER A 529 17.70 -5.26 2.43
CA SER A 529 17.71 -5.39 0.97
C SER A 529 16.82 -6.55 0.52
N LEU A 530 16.28 -6.45 -0.68
CA LEU A 530 15.55 -7.52 -1.33
C LEU A 530 15.83 -7.51 -2.83
N TRP A 531 15.92 -8.70 -3.40
CA TRP A 531 15.89 -8.90 -4.84
C TRP A 531 14.45 -9.09 -5.28
N ASP A 532 14.10 -8.49 -6.40
CA ASP A 532 12.78 -8.69 -6.99
C ASP A 532 12.73 -10.06 -7.70
N HIS A 533 12.12 -11.04 -7.04
CA HIS A 533 12.03 -12.42 -7.52
C HIS A 533 10.60 -12.72 -8.00
N SER A 534 10.30 -12.39 -9.26
CA SER A 534 9.35 -13.06 -10.17
C SER A 534 8.80 -12.04 -11.19
N PRO A 535 8.51 -12.45 -12.45
CA PRO A 535 7.58 -11.69 -13.27
C PRO A 535 6.17 -11.86 -12.66
N ASP A 536 5.36 -10.81 -12.64
CA ASP A 536 3.93 -10.95 -12.39
C ASP A 536 3.31 -11.84 -13.49
N ASP A 537 3.18 -13.15 -13.26
CA ASP A 537 2.46 -14.06 -14.18
C ASP A 537 0.93 -14.04 -13.90
N ASN A 538 0.44 -13.21 -12.97
CA ASN A 538 -0.97 -13.22 -12.53
C ASN A 538 -1.71 -11.87 -12.47
N SER A 539 -1.15 -10.76 -12.98
CA SER A 539 -1.93 -9.52 -13.14
C SER A 539 -1.78 -8.97 -14.56
N ARG A 540 -2.89 -8.53 -15.17
CA ARG A 540 -3.05 -8.04 -16.56
C ARG A 540 -3.48 -9.03 -17.66
N LYS A 541 -4.35 -9.99 -17.34
CA LYS A 541 -5.35 -10.41 -18.35
C LYS A 541 -6.46 -9.35 -18.40
N VAL A 542 -6.34 -8.42 -19.34
CA VAL A 542 -7.46 -7.55 -19.75
C VAL A 542 -8.55 -8.47 -20.29
N VAL A 543 -9.66 -8.57 -19.56
CA VAL A 543 -10.87 -9.26 -20.03
C VAL A 543 -11.49 -8.39 -21.13
N PRO A 544 -11.75 -8.92 -22.34
CA PRO A 544 -12.51 -8.18 -23.34
C PRO A 544 -13.96 -8.10 -22.86
N SER A 545 -14.42 -6.91 -22.48
CA SER A 545 -15.84 -6.67 -22.25
C SER A 545 -16.57 -6.77 -23.59
N GLY A 546 -17.36 -7.84 -23.75
CA GLY A 546 -18.31 -7.97 -24.83
C GLY A 546 -19.52 -7.09 -24.53
N ASN A 547 -19.77 -6.10 -25.40
CA ASN A 547 -21.10 -5.56 -25.62
C ASN A 547 -21.26 -5.29 -27.12
N ASN A 548 -22.19 -6.03 -27.73
CA ASN A 548 -22.69 -5.76 -29.07
C ASN A 548 -23.61 -4.53 -29.03
N ASN A 549 -23.31 -3.53 -29.85
CA ASN A 549 -24.26 -2.87 -30.77
C ASN A 549 -23.48 -1.87 -31.63
N GLY A 550 -23.75 -1.91 -32.94
CA GLY A 550 -22.96 -1.23 -33.97
C GLY A 550 -23.21 0.27 -34.07
N ASP A 551 -22.22 0.98 -34.60
CA ASP A 551 -22.38 1.69 -35.87
C ASP A 551 -21.02 2.10 -36.45
N SER A 552 -20.98 2.19 -37.77
CA SER A 552 -19.78 2.31 -38.58
C SER A 552 -19.28 3.76 -38.66
N SER A 553 -18.02 4.04 -38.31
CA SER A 553 -17.20 5.00 -39.05
C SER A 553 -15.71 4.87 -38.70
N SER A 554 -14.90 5.03 -39.73
CA SER A 554 -13.47 4.72 -39.85
C SER A 554 -12.55 5.63 -39.05
N GLY A 555 -11.60 5.03 -38.32
CA GLY A 555 -10.39 5.68 -37.81
C GLY A 555 -9.34 4.60 -37.49
N SER A 556 -8.31 4.52 -38.33
CA SER A 556 -7.30 3.46 -38.43
C SER A 556 -6.66 3.03 -37.09
N ARG A 557 -6.99 1.81 -36.65
CA ARG A 557 -6.24 1.05 -35.66
C ARG A 557 -5.31 0.11 -36.42
N GLU A 558 -4.14 0.60 -36.83
CA GLU A 558 -3.09 -0.26 -37.40
C GLU A 558 -2.60 -1.22 -36.31
N VAL A 559 -2.99 -2.47 -36.48
CA VAL A 559 -2.41 -3.62 -35.82
C VAL A 559 -0.94 -3.72 -36.27
N ILE A 560 0.02 -3.39 -35.40
CA ILE A 560 1.44 -3.63 -35.66
C ILE A 560 1.71 -5.14 -35.55
N ALA A 561 1.35 -5.87 -36.60
CA ALA A 561 1.88 -7.18 -36.90
C ALA A 561 3.29 -6.97 -37.49
N GLY A 562 4.37 -7.15 -36.72
CA GLY A 562 5.71 -7.00 -37.32
C GLY A 562 6.97 -7.21 -36.48
N ASN A 563 6.98 -7.03 -35.16
CA ASN A 563 8.27 -7.02 -34.43
C ASN A 563 8.68 -8.38 -33.85
N LYS A 564 9.39 -9.16 -34.68
CA LYS A 564 9.99 -10.46 -34.29
C LYS A 564 10.99 -10.36 -33.14
N LEU A 565 11.51 -9.18 -32.79
CA LEU A 565 12.52 -9.00 -31.74
C LEU A 565 11.94 -8.80 -30.33
N ALA A 566 10.73 -8.24 -30.21
CA ALA A 566 10.06 -8.05 -28.91
C ALA A 566 9.82 -9.36 -28.15
N LYS A 567 9.80 -10.50 -28.85
CA LYS A 567 9.68 -11.83 -28.23
C LYS A 567 10.92 -12.26 -27.43
N PHE A 568 12.05 -11.55 -27.56
CA PHE A 568 13.32 -11.88 -26.89
C PHE A 568 13.64 -10.97 -25.72
N VAL A 569 12.85 -9.93 -25.45
CA VAL A 569 13.11 -8.96 -24.36
C VAL A 569 11.86 -8.86 -23.51
N ASP A 570 12.03 -8.97 -22.20
CA ASP A 570 10.99 -8.60 -21.25
C ASP A 570 11.09 -7.10 -20.94
N MET A 571 10.02 -6.37 -21.25
CA MET A 571 9.91 -4.92 -21.06
C MET A 571 9.12 -4.56 -19.79
N ALA A 572 8.93 -5.52 -18.88
CA ALA A 572 8.33 -5.27 -17.58
C ALA A 572 9.09 -4.17 -16.82
N GLU A 573 8.34 -3.27 -16.19
CA GLU A 573 8.90 -2.22 -15.35
C GLU A 573 9.23 -2.80 -13.99
N MET A 574 10.51 -2.75 -13.61
CA MET A 574 10.96 -3.12 -12.28
C MET A 574 10.99 -1.83 -11.46
N THR A 575 9.94 -1.57 -10.67
CA THR A 575 9.85 -0.38 -9.83
C THR A 575 9.38 -0.72 -8.43
N LYS A 576 9.86 0.01 -7.43
CA LYS A 576 9.21 0.06 -6.12
C LYS A 576 8.84 1.48 -5.73
N GLY A 577 7.61 1.65 -5.26
CA GLY A 577 7.03 2.97 -4.99
C GLY A 577 6.10 2.97 -3.78
N PRO A 578 5.19 3.96 -3.68
CA PRO A 578 4.27 4.10 -2.54
C PRO A 578 3.39 2.86 -2.29
N GLN A 579 3.08 2.11 -3.35
CA GLN A 579 2.29 0.87 -3.28
C GLN A 579 3.06 -0.31 -2.67
N ASP A 580 4.40 -0.22 -2.63
CA ASP A 580 5.29 -1.22 -2.05
C ASP A 580 5.70 -0.79 -0.65
N SER A 581 5.00 -1.24 0.39
CA SER A 581 5.37 -0.92 1.78
C SER A 581 6.85 -1.24 2.06
N PRO A 582 7.62 -0.30 2.67
CA PRO A 582 7.20 0.96 3.30
C PRO A 582 7.30 2.22 2.40
N GLY A 583 7.45 2.06 1.08
CA GLY A 583 7.27 3.12 0.07
C GLY A 583 8.46 4.02 -0.25
N HIS A 584 9.61 3.81 0.40
CA HIS A 584 10.83 4.62 0.23
C HIS A 584 12.03 3.77 -0.22
N TRP A 585 11.80 2.92 -1.22
CA TRP A 585 12.81 2.01 -1.78
C TRP A 585 13.79 2.72 -2.70
N LEU A 586 15.07 2.33 -2.60
CA LEU A 586 16.14 2.77 -3.49
C LEU A 586 16.77 1.58 -4.20
N VAL A 587 17.21 1.78 -5.43
CA VAL A 587 17.94 0.75 -6.16
C VAL A 587 19.41 0.72 -5.72
N THR A 588 19.88 -0.46 -5.34
CA THR A 588 21.26 -0.72 -4.88
C THR A 588 21.97 -1.79 -5.70
N GLY A 589 21.29 -2.40 -6.67
CA GLY A 589 21.90 -3.37 -7.56
C GLY A 589 20.94 -3.87 -8.63
N GLY A 590 21.47 -4.72 -9.49
CA GLY A 590 20.70 -5.29 -10.58
C GLY A 590 21.47 -6.34 -11.35
N LYS A 591 20.76 -7.10 -12.18
CA LYS A 591 21.36 -8.05 -13.11
C LYS A 591 20.44 -8.31 -14.29
N LEU A 592 21.03 -8.78 -15.38
CA LEU A 592 20.27 -9.39 -16.46
C LEU A 592 20.05 -10.88 -16.16
N GLY A 593 19.07 -11.48 -16.84
CA GLY A 593 18.78 -12.90 -16.76
C GLY A 593 18.19 -13.42 -18.06
N VAL A 594 18.04 -14.75 -18.16
CA VAL A 594 17.33 -15.38 -19.26
C VAL A 594 16.18 -16.24 -18.71
N GLU A 595 14.95 -15.90 -19.06
CA GLU A 595 13.76 -16.66 -18.64
C GLU A 595 12.87 -16.98 -19.83
N LYS A 596 12.53 -18.26 -20.01
CA LYS A 596 11.70 -18.76 -21.14
C LYS A 596 12.20 -18.24 -22.51
N GLY A 597 13.52 -18.03 -22.64
CA GLY A 597 14.19 -17.52 -23.84
C GLY A 597 14.08 -16.01 -24.09
N LYS A 598 13.75 -15.23 -23.06
CA LYS A 598 13.74 -13.77 -23.05
C LYS A 598 14.83 -13.22 -22.13
N ILE A 599 15.41 -12.09 -22.53
CA ILE A 599 16.28 -11.26 -21.71
C ILE A 599 15.40 -10.56 -20.68
N VAL A 600 15.66 -10.78 -19.39
CA VAL A 600 14.93 -10.17 -18.27
C VAL A 600 15.85 -9.29 -17.44
N LEU A 601 15.26 -8.29 -16.77
CA LEU A 601 15.94 -7.43 -15.81
C LEU A 601 15.50 -7.78 -14.39
N ARG A 602 16.46 -7.89 -13.47
CA ARG A 602 16.21 -8.08 -12.05
C ARG A 602 16.89 -6.95 -11.28
N VAL A 603 16.16 -6.38 -10.32
CA VAL A 603 16.62 -5.20 -9.55
C VAL A 603 16.67 -5.55 -8.07
N LYS A 604 17.70 -5.04 -7.39
CA LYS A 604 17.85 -5.10 -5.94
C LYS A 604 17.44 -3.77 -5.34
N TYR A 605 16.52 -3.81 -4.40
CA TYR A 605 16.04 -2.65 -3.66
C TYR A 605 16.52 -2.69 -2.22
N SER A 606 16.82 -1.53 -1.65
CA SER A 606 17.19 -1.40 -0.25
C SER A 606 16.43 -0.29 0.44
N LEU A 607 16.23 -0.48 1.75
CA LEU A 607 15.83 0.56 2.70
C LEU A 607 17.08 0.99 3.46
N LEU A 608 17.21 2.28 3.70
CA LEU A 608 18.37 2.87 4.36
C LEU A 608 17.99 3.38 5.76
N ASN A 609 18.97 3.37 6.66
CA ASN A 609 18.96 4.24 7.84
C ASN A 609 19.74 5.51 7.46
N TYR A 610 19.13 6.66 7.71
CA TYR A 610 19.65 7.99 7.39
C TYR A 610 20.24 8.66 8.63
#